data_AF-A0A2E2KHK6-F1
#
_entry.id   AF-A0A2E2KHK6-F1
#
_cell.length_a   1.000
_cell.length_b   1.000
_cell.length_c   1.000
_cell.angle_alpha   90.00
_cell.angle_beta   90.00
_cell.angle_gamma   90.00
#
_symmetry.space_group_name_H-M   'P 1'
#
loop_
_entity.id
_entity.type
_entity.pdbx_description
1 polymer ?
#
loop_
_entity_poly.entity_id
_entity_poly.type
_entity_poly.pdbx_seq_one_letter_code
_entity_poly.pdbx_strand_id
1 'polypeptide(L)'
;MEYAKHSALMRLIGLGGVDSKENSRAKLWGKRLEAPMVLAAIWILIDWYIQSKGLDNQYTAFTSDWLIWLIFLGELITMLFLVDNKTRYLKQNWMSPLIVLGGLPILWGVDTFYTGLLRTMRLALTIGIFIRVSKDTRDLLSRHNLGTTLFVCFIILIISGLLISGIDPAFETPMDGLWWAWVTVTTVGYGDLVPQTTEGRIFGALLILMGLAMFSMLTASFSVFFIEQDEREISEKEDRNIKKIEGLEVKLERIELRLDQTLEALSRLEKDRDK
;
A
#
# COMPACT_ATOMS: atom_id res chain seq x y z
N MET A 1 -1.19 13.23 17.75
CA MET A 1 0.27 12.99 17.86
C MET A 1 0.73 11.64 17.29
N GLU A 2 -0.18 10.71 16.94
CA GLU A 2 0.15 9.37 16.42
C GLU A 2 0.73 9.31 14.99
N TYR A 3 0.42 10.30 14.14
CA TYR A 3 0.95 10.38 12.77
C TYR A 3 2.50 10.40 12.69
N ALA A 4 3.19 10.86 13.74
CA ALA A 4 4.64 11.00 13.72
C ALA A 4 5.39 9.65 13.89
N LYS A 5 4.86 8.73 14.71
CA LYS A 5 5.50 7.43 14.99
C LYS A 5 5.47 6.47 13.80
N HIS A 6 4.42 6.51 12.98
CA HIS A 6 4.23 5.57 11.87
C HIS A 6 5.16 5.87 10.68
N SER A 7 5.55 7.14 10.47
CA SER A 7 6.58 7.51 9.49
C SER A 7 7.97 6.98 9.85
N ALA A 8 8.24 6.71 11.13
CA ALA A 8 9.56 6.30 11.59
C ALA A 8 9.90 4.86 11.19
N LEU A 9 8.93 3.93 11.23
CA LEU A 9 9.13 2.53 10.86
C LEU A 9 9.36 2.35 9.36
N MET A 10 8.68 3.13 8.51
CA MET A 10 8.92 3.09 7.05
C MET A 10 10.20 3.82 6.65
N ARG A 11 10.63 4.84 7.41
CA ARG A 11 11.98 5.41 7.29
C ARG A 11 13.06 4.41 7.71
N LEU A 12 12.77 3.56 8.69
CA LEU A 12 13.65 2.47 9.12
C LEU A 12 13.77 1.41 8.02
N ILE A 13 12.65 0.98 7.45
CA ILE A 13 12.62 0.01 6.34
C ILE A 13 13.22 0.61 5.07
N GLY A 14 13.12 1.93 4.84
CA GLY A 14 13.75 2.58 3.69
C GLY A 14 12.87 2.68 2.45
N LEU A 15 11.54 2.70 2.64
CA LEU A 15 10.51 2.84 1.59
C LEU A 15 9.52 3.96 1.93
N GLY A 16 10.04 5.09 2.44
CA GLY A 16 9.23 6.22 2.93
C GLY A 16 8.44 6.99 1.87
N GLY A 17 8.78 6.84 0.58
CA GLY A 17 8.17 7.60 -0.52
C GLY A 17 8.63 9.07 -0.57
N VAL A 18 7.89 9.90 -1.32
CA VAL A 18 8.12 11.36 -1.38
C VAL A 18 7.42 12.03 -0.18
N ASP A 19 8.16 12.82 0.60
CA ASP A 19 7.66 13.49 1.81
C ASP A 19 6.59 14.55 1.49
N SER A 20 5.62 14.74 2.40
CA SER A 20 4.52 15.69 2.21
C SER A 20 4.99 17.15 2.19
N LYS A 21 6.21 17.45 2.63
CA LYS A 21 6.82 18.78 2.56
C LYS A 21 7.59 19.06 1.26
N GLU A 22 7.67 18.10 0.35
CA GLU A 22 8.37 18.27 -0.94
C GLU A 22 7.51 19.00 -1.99
N ASN A 23 8.20 19.50 -3.02
CA ASN A 23 7.59 20.18 -4.17
C ASN A 23 6.46 19.39 -4.84
N SER A 24 5.46 20.12 -5.34
CA SER A 24 4.29 19.54 -6.03
C SER A 24 4.67 18.71 -7.26
N ARG A 25 5.76 19.08 -7.95
CA ARG A 25 6.30 18.30 -9.08
C ARG A 25 6.85 16.94 -8.63
N ALA A 26 7.60 16.88 -7.53
CA ALA A 26 8.12 15.64 -6.98
C ALA A 26 6.99 14.68 -6.56
N LYS A 27 5.92 15.23 -5.96
CA LYS A 27 4.72 14.45 -5.59
C LYS A 27 3.99 13.88 -6.81
N LEU A 28 3.78 14.70 -7.84
CA LEU A 28 3.08 14.28 -9.06
C LEU A 28 3.85 13.18 -9.80
N TRP A 29 5.16 13.37 -9.97
CA TRP A 29 6.02 12.37 -10.60
C TRP A 29 6.18 11.12 -9.74
N GLY A 30 6.20 11.26 -8.40
CA GLY A 30 6.18 10.14 -7.48
C GLY A 30 5.00 9.21 -7.76
N LYS A 31 3.80 9.78 -7.85
CA LYS A 31 2.58 9.02 -8.17
C LYS A 31 2.58 8.44 -9.60
N ARG A 32 3.12 9.16 -10.59
CA ARG A 32 3.19 8.66 -11.97
C ARG A 32 4.16 7.50 -12.15
N LEU A 33 5.25 7.47 -11.39
CA LEU A 33 6.26 6.41 -11.48
C LEU A 33 5.89 5.16 -10.67
N GLU A 34 4.88 5.23 -9.79
CA GLU A 34 4.34 4.06 -9.09
C GLU A 34 3.81 2.99 -10.07
N ALA A 35 3.08 3.38 -11.13
CA ALA A 35 2.49 2.41 -12.06
C ALA A 35 3.52 1.63 -12.92
N PRO A 36 4.51 2.28 -13.58
CA PRO A 36 5.60 1.57 -14.26
C PRO A 36 6.35 0.60 -13.34
N MET A 37 6.54 0.97 -12.07
CA MET A 37 7.25 0.16 -11.08
C MET A 37 6.48 -1.10 -10.68
N VAL A 38 5.14 -1.03 -10.56
CA VAL A 38 4.31 -2.23 -10.36
C VAL A 38 4.39 -3.15 -11.56
N LEU A 39 4.29 -2.60 -12.77
CA LEU A 39 4.39 -3.39 -13.99
C LEU A 39 5.74 -4.09 -14.09
N ALA A 40 6.83 -3.39 -13.73
CA ALA A 40 8.15 -4.00 -13.64
C ALA A 40 8.23 -5.09 -12.55
N ALA A 41 7.61 -4.88 -11.39
CA ALA A 41 7.57 -5.89 -10.32
C ALA A 41 6.81 -7.16 -10.74
N ILE A 42 5.68 -7.01 -11.42
CA ILE A 42 4.93 -8.13 -12.01
C ILE A 42 5.76 -8.82 -13.09
N TRP A 43 6.44 -8.05 -13.94
CA TRP A 43 7.33 -8.58 -14.96
C TRP A 43 8.48 -9.39 -14.37
N ILE A 44 9.07 -8.97 -13.25
CA ILE A 44 10.10 -9.75 -12.54
C ILE A 44 9.58 -11.13 -12.13
N LEU A 45 8.32 -11.24 -11.68
CA LEU A 45 7.72 -12.53 -11.32
C LEU A 45 7.54 -13.43 -12.56
N ILE A 46 7.12 -12.85 -13.69
CA ILE A 46 6.95 -13.55 -14.96
C ILE A 46 8.31 -14.01 -15.51
N ASP A 47 9.28 -13.11 -15.54
CA ASP A 47 10.65 -13.35 -15.99
C ASP A 47 11.31 -14.46 -15.16
N TRP A 48 11.17 -14.42 -13.83
CA TRP A 48 11.61 -15.49 -12.95
C TRP A 48 10.94 -16.83 -13.28
N TYR A 49 9.63 -16.84 -13.54
CA TYR A 49 8.90 -18.06 -13.90
C TYR A 49 9.40 -18.66 -15.23
N ILE A 50 9.56 -17.83 -16.27
CA ILE A 50 10.04 -18.26 -17.60
C ILE A 50 11.46 -18.84 -17.50
N GLN A 51 12.35 -18.17 -16.76
CA GLN A 51 13.71 -18.64 -16.51
C GLN A 51 13.74 -19.94 -15.71
N SER A 52 12.87 -20.09 -14.70
CA SER A 52 12.80 -21.31 -13.88
C SER A 52 12.41 -22.56 -14.69
N LYS A 53 11.64 -22.38 -15.77
CA LYS A 53 11.24 -23.44 -16.69
C LYS A 53 12.27 -23.70 -17.80
N GLY A 54 13.33 -22.92 -17.86
CA GLY A 54 14.34 -23.01 -18.92
C GLY A 54 13.79 -22.68 -20.32
N LEU A 55 12.67 -21.95 -20.39
CA LEU A 55 12.01 -21.57 -21.63
C LEU A 55 12.61 -20.29 -22.23
N ASP A 56 13.54 -19.65 -21.52
CA ASP A 56 14.09 -18.36 -21.89
C ASP A 56 15.35 -18.49 -22.76
N ASN A 57 15.47 -17.62 -23.75
CA ASN A 57 16.72 -17.47 -24.50
C ASN A 57 17.65 -16.54 -23.72
N GLN A 58 18.97 -16.76 -23.81
CA GLN A 58 19.97 -15.95 -23.08
C GLN A 58 19.84 -14.45 -23.40
N TYR A 59 19.44 -14.12 -24.63
CA TYR A 59 19.21 -12.75 -25.08
C TYR A 59 17.94 -12.12 -24.48
N THR A 60 16.85 -12.86 -24.35
CA THR A 60 15.58 -12.35 -23.83
C THR A 60 15.66 -12.09 -22.33
N ALA A 61 16.30 -12.99 -21.57
CA ALA A 61 16.63 -12.78 -20.16
C ALA A 61 17.46 -11.50 -19.94
N PHE A 62 18.53 -11.36 -20.73
CA PHE A 62 19.42 -10.20 -20.64
C PHE A 62 18.69 -8.88 -20.93
N THR A 63 17.89 -8.84 -22.00
CA THR A 63 17.12 -7.63 -22.34
C THR A 63 16.10 -7.27 -21.27
N SER A 64 15.40 -8.26 -20.68
CA SER A 64 14.44 -8.05 -19.60
C SER A 64 15.11 -7.49 -18.35
N ASP A 65 16.24 -8.08 -17.93
CA ASP A 65 17.03 -7.62 -16.79
C ASP A 65 17.46 -6.15 -16.91
N TRP A 66 17.99 -5.77 -18.08
CA TRP A 66 18.39 -4.39 -18.34
C TRP A 66 17.22 -3.42 -18.36
N LEU A 67 16.10 -3.82 -18.96
CA LEU A 67 14.89 -2.99 -19.04
C LEU A 67 14.32 -2.73 -17.64
N ILE A 68 14.21 -3.77 -16.82
CA ILE A 68 13.77 -3.68 -15.43
C ILE A 68 14.69 -2.74 -14.65
N TRP A 69 16.00 -2.96 -14.72
CA TRP A 69 16.98 -2.13 -14.03
C TRP A 69 16.90 -0.65 -14.46
N LEU A 70 16.73 -0.37 -15.75
CA LEU A 70 16.56 0.98 -16.27
C LEU A 70 15.31 1.68 -15.71
N ILE A 71 14.22 0.95 -15.47
CA ILE A 71 13.00 1.52 -14.86
C ILE A 71 13.30 1.97 -13.42
N PHE A 72 13.91 1.11 -12.60
CA PHE A 72 14.28 1.47 -11.21
C PHE A 72 15.30 2.61 -11.15
N LEU A 73 16.31 2.56 -12.03
CA LEU A 73 17.32 3.60 -12.12
C LEU A 73 16.68 4.93 -12.53
N GLY A 74 15.83 4.91 -13.57
CA GLY A 74 15.12 6.08 -14.06
C GLY A 74 14.25 6.71 -12.98
N GLU A 75 13.57 5.90 -12.17
CA GLU A 75 12.83 6.39 -11.02
C GLU A 75 13.74 7.07 -9.99
N LEU A 76 14.81 6.40 -9.56
CA LEU A 76 15.73 6.96 -8.56
C LEU A 76 16.34 8.28 -9.05
N ILE A 77 16.75 8.32 -10.32
CA ILE A 77 17.34 9.51 -10.94
C ILE A 77 16.32 10.65 -11.00
N THR A 78 15.13 10.40 -11.56
CA THR A 78 14.08 11.43 -11.69
C THR A 78 13.68 11.98 -10.33
N MET A 79 13.55 11.13 -9.31
CA MET A 79 13.26 11.55 -7.94
C MET A 79 14.40 12.38 -7.33
N LEU A 80 15.66 11.97 -7.52
CA LEU A 80 16.81 12.74 -7.03
C LEU A 80 16.96 14.12 -7.70
N PHE A 81 16.48 14.28 -8.93
CA PHE A 81 16.46 15.58 -9.62
C PHE A 81 15.27 16.46 -9.20
N LEU A 82 14.13 15.86 -8.88
CA LEU A 82 12.89 16.59 -8.56
C LEU A 82 12.76 16.98 -7.09
N VAL A 83 13.45 16.27 -6.19
CA VAL A 83 13.40 16.50 -4.74
C VAL A 83 14.37 17.61 -4.31
N ASP A 84 13.90 18.50 -3.45
CA ASP A 84 14.69 19.65 -2.98
C ASP A 84 15.83 19.21 -2.06
N ASN A 85 15.61 18.19 -1.22
CA ASN A 85 16.60 17.68 -0.29
C ASN A 85 16.95 16.20 -0.53
N LYS A 86 17.94 15.97 -1.40
CA LYS A 86 18.41 14.64 -1.83
C LYS A 86 18.83 13.74 -0.68
N THR A 87 19.49 14.29 0.33
CA THR A 87 19.99 13.51 1.47
C THR A 87 18.86 12.99 2.35
N ARG A 88 17.81 13.79 2.53
CA ARG A 88 16.58 13.37 3.20
C ARG A 88 15.89 12.27 2.42
N TYR A 89 15.76 12.43 1.11
CA TYR A 89 15.14 11.42 0.25
C TYR A 89 15.88 10.07 0.30
N LEU A 90 17.21 10.09 0.18
CA LEU A 90 18.04 8.88 0.24
C LEU A 90 17.97 8.17 1.59
N LYS A 91 17.93 8.93 2.71
CA LYS A 91 17.77 8.33 4.04
C LYS A 91 16.38 7.72 4.24
N GLN A 92 15.34 8.36 3.71
CA GLN A 92 13.97 7.84 3.81
C GLN A 92 13.72 6.67 2.85
N ASN A 93 14.43 6.63 1.72
CA ASN A 93 14.27 5.63 0.66
C ASN A 93 15.56 4.84 0.42
N TRP A 94 16.27 4.45 1.47
CA TRP A 94 17.57 3.79 1.35
C TRP A 94 17.49 2.41 0.66
N MET A 95 16.31 1.77 0.63
CA MET A 95 16.09 0.56 -0.17
C MET A 95 16.12 0.85 -1.67
N SER A 96 15.74 2.04 -2.15
CA SER A 96 15.74 2.32 -3.59
C SER A 96 17.15 2.26 -4.21
N PRO A 97 18.19 2.89 -3.63
CA PRO A 97 19.57 2.66 -4.03
C PRO A 97 20.02 1.21 -3.89
N LEU A 98 19.63 0.52 -2.82
CA LEU A 98 19.98 -0.89 -2.62
C LEU A 98 19.38 -1.79 -3.70
N ILE A 99 18.14 -1.53 -4.12
CA ILE A 99 17.46 -2.24 -5.22
C ILE A 99 18.20 -1.99 -6.54
N VAL A 100 18.60 -0.75 -6.83
CA VAL A 100 19.32 -0.41 -8.06
C VAL A 100 20.73 -1.02 -8.08
N LEU A 101 21.44 -0.99 -6.95
CA LEU A 101 22.78 -1.58 -6.83
C LEU A 101 22.73 -3.12 -6.85
N GLY A 102 21.78 -3.70 -6.10
CA GLY A 102 21.55 -5.14 -6.06
C GLY A 102 21.10 -5.66 -7.41
N GLY A 103 20.19 -4.98 -8.10
CA GLY A 103 19.62 -5.39 -9.39
C GLY A 103 20.51 -5.17 -10.61
N LEU A 104 21.78 -4.76 -10.45
CA LEU A 104 22.67 -4.47 -11.57
C LEU A 104 22.93 -5.72 -12.43
N PRO A 105 22.47 -5.82 -13.70
CA PRO A 105 22.53 -7.06 -14.49
C PRO A 105 23.94 -7.65 -14.63
N ILE A 106 24.97 -6.79 -14.63
CA ILE A 106 26.38 -7.16 -14.76
C ILE A 106 26.86 -8.07 -13.61
N LEU A 107 26.33 -7.91 -12.38
CA LEU A 107 26.71 -8.76 -11.24
C LEU A 107 26.15 -10.19 -11.34
N TRP A 108 25.20 -10.43 -12.25
CA TRP A 108 24.36 -11.64 -12.29
C TRP A 108 24.58 -12.45 -13.57
N GLY A 109 25.28 -11.87 -14.55
CA GLY A 109 25.68 -12.52 -15.81
C GLY A 109 26.96 -13.34 -15.72
N VAL A 110 27.60 -13.43 -14.54
CA VAL A 110 28.72 -14.35 -14.30
C VAL A 110 28.13 -15.63 -13.71
N ASP A 111 28.25 -16.75 -14.43
CA ASP A 111 27.80 -18.10 -14.00
C ASP A 111 28.56 -18.55 -12.75
N THR A 112 28.17 -18.00 -11.62
CA THR A 112 28.72 -18.30 -10.30
C THR A 112 27.64 -18.95 -9.45
N PHE A 113 28.04 -19.76 -8.50
CA PHE A 113 27.15 -20.48 -7.57
C PHE A 113 26.08 -19.58 -6.90
N TYR A 114 26.36 -18.28 -6.79
CA TYR A 114 25.50 -17.30 -6.12
C TYR A 114 24.34 -16.75 -6.97
N THR A 115 24.31 -17.01 -8.29
CA THR A 115 23.26 -16.48 -9.18
C THR A 115 21.85 -16.89 -8.74
N GLY A 116 21.66 -18.11 -8.23
CA GLY A 116 20.38 -18.57 -7.71
C GLY A 116 19.93 -17.86 -6.42
N LEU A 117 20.85 -17.67 -5.47
CA LEU A 117 20.55 -16.98 -4.20
C LEU A 117 20.24 -15.50 -4.45
N LEU A 118 21.00 -14.85 -5.33
CA LEU A 118 20.75 -13.50 -5.76
C LEU A 118 19.37 -13.39 -6.44
N ARG A 119 19.01 -14.32 -7.36
CA ARG A 119 17.67 -14.37 -8.01
C ARG A 119 16.53 -14.42 -6.98
N THR A 120 16.68 -15.22 -5.94
CA THR A 120 15.69 -15.32 -4.86
C THR A 120 15.63 -14.05 -4.01
N MET A 121 16.77 -13.39 -3.75
CA MET A 121 16.79 -12.08 -3.08
C MET A 121 16.05 -11.01 -3.91
N ARG A 122 16.17 -11.04 -5.24
CA ARG A 122 15.44 -10.11 -6.14
C ARG A 122 13.92 -10.22 -5.99
N LEU A 123 13.39 -11.43 -5.85
CA LEU A 123 11.96 -11.65 -5.58
C LEU A 123 11.54 -11.03 -4.24
N ALA A 124 12.33 -11.20 -3.18
CA ALA A 124 12.04 -10.57 -1.89
C ALA A 124 12.01 -9.03 -1.98
N LEU A 125 12.83 -8.43 -2.86
CA LEU A 125 12.82 -6.99 -3.11
C LEU A 125 11.56 -6.52 -3.85
N THR A 126 10.94 -7.36 -4.71
CA THR A 126 9.66 -7.00 -5.37
C THR A 126 8.49 -6.86 -4.40
N ILE A 127 8.49 -7.65 -3.32
CA ILE A 127 7.52 -7.51 -2.22
C ILE A 127 7.64 -6.11 -1.60
N GLY A 128 8.86 -5.60 -1.44
CA GLY A 128 9.11 -4.23 -0.97
C GLY A 128 8.49 -3.14 -1.88
N ILE A 129 8.43 -3.36 -3.19
CA ILE A 129 7.82 -2.43 -4.15
C ILE A 129 6.30 -2.44 -4.01
N PHE A 130 5.70 -3.64 -3.87
CA PHE A 130 4.27 -3.78 -3.65
C PHE A 130 3.85 -3.05 -2.36
N ILE A 131 4.65 -3.19 -1.30
CA ILE A 131 4.49 -2.44 -0.06
C ILE A 131 4.64 -0.93 -0.29
N ARG A 132 5.60 -0.48 -1.11
CA ARG A 132 5.83 0.95 -1.40
C ARG A 132 4.66 1.60 -2.14
N VAL A 133 4.10 0.92 -3.13
CA VAL A 133 3.05 1.43 -4.02
C VAL A 133 1.73 1.56 -3.30
N SER A 134 1.44 0.66 -2.36
CA SER A 134 0.16 0.66 -1.69
C SER A 134 0.14 1.62 -0.49
N LYS A 135 0.07 2.93 -0.79
CA LYS A 135 -0.29 3.96 0.19
C LYS A 135 -1.73 3.74 0.69
N ASP A 136 -2.62 3.26 -0.17
CA ASP A 136 -4.05 3.12 0.11
C ASP A 136 -4.39 1.90 0.98
N THR A 137 -3.71 0.75 0.82
CA THR A 137 -3.85 -0.36 1.81
C THR A 137 -3.19 -0.05 3.15
N ARG A 138 -2.38 1.02 3.25
CA ARG A 138 -1.59 1.35 4.44
C ARG A 138 -2.30 2.35 5.38
N ASP A 139 -3.16 3.21 4.86
CA ASP A 139 -4.07 4.02 5.70
C ASP A 139 -5.17 3.12 6.32
N LEU A 140 -5.52 2.03 5.61
CA LEU A 140 -6.31 0.88 6.08
C LEU A 140 -5.69 0.19 7.30
N LEU A 141 -4.42 -0.20 7.25
CA LEU A 141 -3.75 -0.90 8.36
C LEU A 141 -3.46 0.01 9.57
N SER A 142 -3.32 1.31 9.34
CA SER A 142 -2.95 2.32 10.35
C SER A 142 -4.16 2.89 11.10
N ARG A 143 -5.39 2.68 10.62
CA ARG A 143 -6.62 3.12 11.29
C ARG A 143 -7.37 1.89 11.80
N HIS A 144 -7.85 1.96 13.05
CA HIS A 144 -8.60 0.90 13.74
C HIS A 144 -7.83 -0.35 14.20
N ASN A 145 -6.63 -0.22 14.79
CA ASN A 145 -5.91 -1.32 15.47
C ASN A 145 -5.65 -2.58 14.61
N LEU A 146 -5.88 -2.51 13.29
CA LEU A 146 -5.75 -3.63 12.35
C LEU A 146 -4.37 -4.27 12.38
N GLY A 147 -3.31 -3.45 12.43
CA GLY A 147 -1.94 -3.94 12.59
C GLY A 147 -1.72 -4.71 13.89
N THR A 148 -2.32 -4.25 15.00
CA THR A 148 -2.25 -4.93 16.30
C THR A 148 -3.02 -6.25 16.25
N THR A 149 -4.22 -6.27 15.65
CA THR A 149 -5.00 -7.49 15.44
C THR A 149 -4.20 -8.51 14.63
N LEU A 150 -3.66 -8.11 13.47
CA LEU A 150 -2.84 -8.99 12.61
C LEU A 150 -1.59 -9.50 13.34
N PHE A 151 -0.96 -8.67 14.17
CA PHE A 151 0.19 -9.08 14.96
C PHE A 151 -0.18 -10.10 16.03
N VAL A 152 -1.27 -9.88 16.77
CA VAL A 152 -1.81 -10.85 17.74
C VAL A 152 -2.19 -12.16 17.04
N CYS A 153 -2.83 -12.08 15.88
CA CYS A 153 -3.16 -13.24 15.06
C CYS A 153 -1.91 -14.03 14.65
N PHE A 154 -0.84 -13.34 14.24
CA PHE A 154 0.42 -13.96 13.87
C PHE A 154 1.09 -14.66 15.07
N ILE A 155 1.06 -14.02 16.25
CA ILE A 155 1.52 -14.63 17.51
C ILE A 155 0.69 -15.89 17.81
N ILE A 156 -0.63 -15.82 17.69
CA ILE A 156 -1.49 -16.98 17.97
C ILE A 156 -1.23 -18.10 16.97
N LEU A 157 -1.04 -17.82 15.68
CA LEU A 157 -0.66 -18.83 14.68
C LEU A 157 0.62 -19.56 15.04
N ILE A 158 1.64 -18.82 15.48
CA ILE A 158 2.91 -19.40 15.93
C ILE A 158 2.68 -20.30 17.14
N ILE A 159 1.99 -19.79 18.16
CA ILE A 159 1.70 -20.55 19.38
C ILE A 159 0.89 -21.81 19.04
N SER A 160 -0.13 -21.69 18.18
CA SER A 160 -0.98 -22.81 17.78
C SER A 160 -0.22 -23.87 16.99
N GLY A 161 0.68 -23.47 16.08
CA GLY A 161 1.54 -24.39 15.35
C GLY A 161 2.54 -25.12 16.24
N LEU A 162 3.11 -24.43 17.24
CA LEU A 162 3.98 -25.06 18.23
C LEU A 162 3.22 -26.02 19.16
N LEU A 163 2.03 -25.64 19.61
CA LEU A 163 1.20 -26.46 20.50
C LEU A 163 0.74 -27.74 19.82
N ILE A 164 0.25 -27.66 18.58
CA ILE A 164 -0.24 -28.86 17.88
C ILE A 164 0.88 -29.87 17.61
N SER A 165 2.10 -29.38 17.35
CA SER A 165 3.29 -30.25 17.22
C SER A 165 3.68 -30.95 18.52
N GLY A 166 3.35 -30.38 19.68
CA GLY A 166 3.56 -31.03 20.97
C GLY A 166 2.43 -31.98 21.40
N ILE A 167 1.21 -31.80 20.88
CA ILE A 167 0.01 -32.54 21.31
C ILE A 167 -0.28 -33.73 20.39
N ASP A 168 -0.04 -33.58 19.08
CA ASP A 168 -0.42 -34.58 18.09
C ASP A 168 0.81 -35.13 17.35
N PRO A 169 1.03 -36.46 17.38
CA PRO A 169 2.19 -37.10 16.77
C PRO A 169 2.19 -37.03 15.23
N ALA A 170 1.09 -36.58 14.60
CA ALA A 170 1.04 -36.35 13.16
C ALA A 170 1.95 -35.21 12.69
N PHE A 171 2.46 -34.38 13.60
CA PHE A 171 3.30 -33.22 13.30
C PHE A 171 4.72 -33.48 13.83
N GLU A 172 5.57 -34.04 12.98
CA GLU A 172 6.92 -34.48 13.34
C GLU A 172 7.85 -33.32 13.74
N THR A 173 7.65 -32.14 13.14
CA THR A 173 8.43 -30.94 13.45
C THR A 173 7.55 -29.75 13.83
N PRO A 174 8.07 -28.79 14.62
CA PRO A 174 7.37 -27.54 14.89
C PRO A 174 6.99 -26.74 13.63
N MET A 175 7.71 -26.93 12.53
CA MET A 175 7.43 -26.29 11.25
C MET A 175 6.21 -26.90 10.57
N ASP A 176 5.97 -28.20 10.73
CA ASP A 176 4.79 -28.90 10.22
C ASP A 176 3.51 -28.38 10.89
N GLY A 177 3.56 -28.18 12.21
CA GLY A 177 2.46 -27.58 12.96
C GLY A 177 2.19 -26.13 12.55
N LEU A 178 3.24 -25.33 12.29
CA LEU A 178 3.11 -23.96 11.82
C LEU A 178 2.51 -23.88 10.41
N TRP A 179 2.95 -24.75 9.50
CA TRP A 179 2.41 -24.87 8.15
C TRP A 179 0.92 -25.23 8.18
N TRP A 180 0.55 -26.25 8.96
CA TRP A 180 -0.84 -26.65 9.12
C TRP A 180 -1.71 -25.53 9.71
N ALA A 181 -1.22 -24.84 10.74
CA ALA A 181 -1.96 -23.72 11.34
C ALA A 181 -2.21 -22.60 10.32
N TRP A 182 -1.20 -22.28 9.50
CA TRP A 182 -1.32 -21.30 8.42
C TRP A 182 -2.35 -21.72 7.37
N VAL A 183 -2.24 -22.93 6.84
CA VAL A 183 -3.14 -23.48 5.80
C VAL A 183 -4.57 -23.61 6.31
N THR A 184 -4.75 -23.95 7.58
CA THR A 184 -6.07 -24.10 8.21
C THR A 184 -6.74 -22.76 8.47
N VAL A 185 -6.02 -21.81 9.08
CA VAL A 185 -6.57 -20.47 9.39
C VAL A 185 -6.87 -19.68 8.12
N THR A 186 -6.04 -19.81 7.08
CA THR A 186 -6.28 -19.20 5.76
C THR A 186 -7.33 -19.92 4.93
N THR A 187 -7.97 -20.95 5.49
CA THR A 187 -9.02 -21.77 4.87
C THR A 187 -8.62 -22.46 3.56
N VAL A 188 -7.33 -22.58 3.28
CA VAL A 188 -6.80 -23.29 2.09
C VAL A 188 -7.00 -24.79 2.22
N GLY A 189 -6.63 -25.36 3.37
CA GLY A 189 -6.92 -26.76 3.71
C GLY A 189 -6.40 -27.81 2.73
N TYR A 190 -5.09 -27.83 2.45
CA TYR A 190 -4.50 -28.84 1.54
C TYR A 190 -4.74 -30.29 1.99
N GLY A 191 -4.86 -30.54 3.29
CA GLY A 191 -5.11 -31.86 3.86
C GLY A 191 -3.90 -32.80 3.85
N ASP A 192 -2.71 -32.26 3.60
CA ASP A 192 -1.41 -32.92 3.68
C ASP A 192 -1.02 -33.26 5.12
N LEU A 193 -1.32 -32.35 6.06
CA LEU A 193 -1.21 -32.57 7.49
C LEU A 193 -2.56 -32.35 8.15
N VAL A 194 -2.98 -33.26 9.03
CA VAL A 194 -4.23 -33.16 9.78
C VAL A 194 -4.07 -33.79 11.17
N PRO A 195 -4.69 -33.23 12.22
CA PRO A 195 -4.67 -33.84 13.55
C PRO A 195 -5.31 -35.23 13.57
N GLN A 196 -4.59 -36.22 14.08
CA GLN A 196 -5.04 -37.60 14.17
C GLN A 196 -5.65 -37.92 15.53
N THR A 197 -5.21 -37.22 16.57
CA THR A 197 -5.66 -37.41 17.95
C THR A 197 -6.97 -36.67 18.23
N THR A 198 -7.74 -37.16 19.20
CA THR A 198 -8.96 -36.46 19.66
C THR A 198 -8.64 -35.07 20.19
N GLU A 199 -7.55 -34.93 20.95
CA GLU A 199 -7.11 -33.66 21.53
C GLU A 199 -6.69 -32.67 20.43
N GLY A 200 -5.90 -33.13 19.46
CA GLY A 200 -5.50 -32.32 18.30
C GLY A 200 -6.68 -31.89 17.43
N ARG A 201 -7.71 -32.74 17.28
CA ARG A 201 -8.95 -32.38 16.55
C ARG A 201 -9.80 -31.34 17.29
N ILE A 202 -9.92 -31.44 18.61
CA ILE A 202 -10.61 -30.43 19.43
C ILE A 202 -9.86 -29.09 19.32
N PHE A 203 -8.53 -29.11 19.42
CA PHE A 203 -7.70 -27.94 19.23
C PHE A 203 -7.87 -27.33 17.83
N GLY A 204 -7.84 -28.17 16.79
CA GLY A 204 -8.07 -27.73 15.42
C GLY A 204 -9.44 -27.11 15.19
N ALA A 205 -10.50 -27.64 15.81
CA ALA A 205 -11.82 -27.04 15.74
C ALA A 205 -11.86 -25.62 16.34
N LEU A 206 -11.18 -25.40 17.49
CA LEU A 206 -11.03 -24.07 18.08
C LEU A 206 -10.23 -23.13 17.19
N LEU A 207 -9.14 -23.62 16.60
CA LEU A 207 -8.31 -22.85 15.68
C LEU A 207 -9.09 -22.40 14.43
N ILE A 208 -9.94 -23.26 13.87
CA ILE A 208 -10.80 -22.94 12.73
C ILE A 208 -11.80 -21.83 13.08
N LEU A 209 -12.48 -21.93 14.24
CA LEU A 209 -13.42 -20.89 14.69
C LEU A 209 -12.73 -19.54 14.88
N MET A 210 -11.52 -19.56 15.43
CA MET A 210 -10.72 -18.36 15.58
C MET A 210 -10.30 -17.78 14.22
N GLY A 211 -9.86 -18.62 13.28
CA GLY A 211 -9.55 -18.19 11.91
C GLY A 211 -10.73 -17.52 11.22
N LEU A 212 -11.94 -18.06 11.39
CA LEU A 212 -13.17 -17.46 10.89
C LEU A 212 -13.43 -16.07 11.50
N ALA A 213 -13.27 -15.94 12.82
CA ALA A 213 -13.43 -14.66 13.52
C ALA A 213 -12.41 -13.62 13.04
N MET A 214 -11.17 -14.05 12.78
CA MET A 214 -10.11 -13.20 12.24
C MET A 214 -10.44 -12.67 10.84
N PHE A 215 -10.84 -13.54 9.92
CA PHE A 215 -11.24 -13.12 8.57
C PHE A 215 -12.45 -12.20 8.57
N SER A 216 -13.42 -12.44 9.47
CA SER A 216 -14.57 -11.56 9.66
C SER A 216 -14.14 -10.17 10.14
N MET A 217 -13.24 -10.10 11.13
CA MET A 217 -12.72 -8.82 11.62
C MET A 217 -11.96 -8.06 10.54
N LEU A 218 -11.10 -8.74 9.76
CA LEU A 218 -10.41 -8.12 8.63
C LEU A 218 -11.40 -7.54 7.63
N THR A 219 -12.41 -8.32 7.25
CA THR A 219 -13.46 -7.87 6.32
C THR A 219 -14.22 -6.65 6.85
N ALA A 220 -14.59 -6.67 8.14
CA ALA A 220 -15.28 -5.56 8.79
C ALA A 220 -14.44 -4.28 8.81
N SER A 221 -13.14 -4.39 9.09
CA SER A 221 -12.25 -3.23 9.07
C SER A 221 -12.07 -2.65 7.66
N PHE A 222 -12.03 -3.51 6.62
CA PHE A 222 -12.07 -3.01 5.24
C PHE A 222 -13.35 -2.23 4.96
N SER A 223 -14.51 -2.74 5.37
CA SER A 223 -15.78 -2.02 5.20
C SER A 223 -15.80 -0.66 5.90
N VAL A 224 -15.32 -0.58 7.14
CA VAL A 224 -15.25 0.69 7.89
C VAL A 224 -14.34 1.70 7.19
N PHE A 225 -13.21 1.25 6.63
CA PHE A 225 -12.32 2.13 5.90
C PHE A 225 -12.98 2.75 4.66
N PHE A 226 -13.69 1.94 3.85
CA PHE A 226 -14.37 2.45 2.68
C PHE A 226 -15.49 3.42 3.06
N ILE A 227 -16.22 3.14 4.14
CA ILE A 227 -17.25 4.05 4.67
C ILE A 227 -16.62 5.37 5.12
N GLU A 228 -15.51 5.36 5.87
CA GLU A 228 -14.81 6.59 6.28
C GLU A 228 -14.32 7.42 5.09
N GLN A 229 -13.88 6.76 4.02
CA GLN A 229 -13.44 7.43 2.80
C GLN A 229 -14.61 8.12 2.10
N ASP A 230 -15.74 7.43 1.98
CA ASP A 230 -16.96 7.96 1.40
C ASP A 230 -17.53 9.13 2.23
N GLU A 231 -17.58 9.00 3.57
CA GLU A 231 -18.02 10.07 4.47
C GLU A 231 -17.16 11.33 4.35
N ARG A 232 -15.85 11.18 4.21
CA ARG A 232 -14.95 12.33 3.98
C ARG A 232 -15.23 13.01 2.65
N GLU A 233 -15.43 12.24 1.58
CA GLU A 233 -15.74 12.82 0.28
C GLU A 233 -17.09 13.56 0.30
N ILE A 234 -18.08 13.01 1.01
CA ILE A 234 -19.39 13.64 1.22
C ILE A 234 -19.24 14.94 2.02
N SER A 235 -18.55 14.91 3.16
CA SER A 235 -18.32 16.10 3.99
C SER A 235 -17.60 17.21 3.22
N GLU A 236 -16.59 16.88 2.40
CA GLU A 236 -15.95 17.87 1.54
C GLU A 236 -16.88 18.42 0.46
N LYS A 237 -17.79 17.61 -0.07
CA LYS A 237 -18.83 18.08 -1.02
C LYS A 237 -19.82 19.02 -0.32
N GLU A 238 -20.24 18.68 0.90
CA GLU A 238 -21.13 19.51 1.72
C GLU A 238 -20.49 20.87 2.04
N ASP A 239 -19.24 20.90 2.50
CA ASP A 239 -18.49 22.14 2.73
C ASP A 239 -18.39 23.02 1.48
N ARG A 240 -18.15 22.39 0.31
CA ARG A 240 -18.14 23.11 -0.97
C ARG A 240 -19.52 23.66 -1.33
N ASN A 241 -20.59 22.95 -1.01
CA ASN A 241 -21.95 23.39 -1.27
C ASN A 241 -22.37 24.51 -0.33
N ILE A 242 -22.03 24.44 0.95
CA ILE A 242 -22.27 25.52 1.93
C ILE A 242 -21.58 26.81 1.47
N LYS A 243 -20.29 26.75 1.10
CA LYS A 243 -19.57 27.91 0.54
C LYS A 243 -20.21 28.47 -0.73
N LYS A 244 -20.82 27.62 -1.57
CA LYS A 244 -21.57 28.09 -2.75
C LYS A 244 -22.85 28.81 -2.35
N ILE A 245 -23.59 28.30 -1.36
CA ILE A 245 -24.82 28.91 -0.84
C ILE A 245 -24.51 30.27 -0.21
N GLU A 246 -23.52 30.36 0.67
CA GLU A 246 -23.04 31.64 1.24
C GLU A 246 -22.66 32.63 0.12
N GLY A 247 -21.96 32.14 -0.91
CA GLY A 247 -21.62 32.95 -2.08
C GLY A 247 -22.82 33.38 -2.94
N LEU A 248 -23.95 32.66 -2.89
CA LEU A 248 -25.20 33.05 -3.56
C LEU A 248 -25.98 34.08 -2.75
N GLU A 249 -26.03 33.93 -1.41
CA GLU A 249 -26.66 34.92 -0.51
C GLU A 249 -26.03 36.30 -0.68
N VAL A 250 -24.70 36.39 -0.67
CA VAL A 250 -23.97 37.66 -0.91
C VAL A 250 -24.26 38.26 -2.29
N LYS A 251 -24.48 37.42 -3.31
CA LYS A 251 -24.86 37.89 -4.66
C LYS A 251 -26.29 38.42 -4.68
N LEU A 252 -27.22 37.77 -3.98
CA LEU A 252 -28.62 38.20 -3.87
C LEU A 252 -28.72 39.54 -3.14
N GLU A 253 -28.05 39.70 -2.00
CA GLU A 253 -28.02 40.96 -1.26
C GLU A 253 -27.47 42.11 -2.13
N ARG A 254 -26.42 41.84 -2.92
CA ARG A 254 -25.89 42.81 -3.89
C ARG A 254 -26.89 43.16 -5.00
N ILE A 255 -27.69 42.20 -5.46
CA ILE A 255 -28.72 42.43 -6.50
C ILE A 255 -29.86 43.28 -5.92
N GLU A 256 -30.30 42.97 -4.70
CA GLU A 256 -31.34 43.72 -3.99
C GLU A 256 -30.92 45.18 -3.78
N LEU A 257 -29.70 45.43 -3.27
CA LEU A 257 -29.14 46.78 -3.14
C LEU A 257 -29.07 47.53 -4.47
N ARG A 258 -28.74 46.85 -5.57
CA ARG A 258 -28.71 47.46 -6.91
C ARG A 258 -30.12 47.79 -7.40
N LEU A 259 -31.10 46.91 -7.15
CA LEU A 259 -32.51 47.15 -7.50
C LEU A 259 -33.05 48.38 -6.78
N ASP A 260 -32.80 48.52 -5.47
CA ASP A 260 -33.22 49.67 -4.68
C ASP A 260 -32.60 50.97 -5.19
N GLN A 261 -31.30 50.97 -5.48
CA GLN A 261 -30.62 52.13 -6.07
C GLN A 261 -31.22 52.53 -7.42
N THR A 262 -31.59 51.55 -8.24
CA THR A 262 -32.18 51.79 -9.57
C THR A 262 -33.60 52.34 -9.43
N LEU A 263 -34.40 51.79 -8.51
CA LEU A 263 -35.75 52.27 -8.18
C LEU A 263 -35.71 53.71 -7.64
N GLU A 264 -34.80 54.03 -6.73
CA GLU A 264 -34.61 55.41 -6.27
C GLU A 264 -34.24 56.35 -7.42
N ALA A 265 -33.30 55.96 -8.29
CA ALA A 265 -32.90 56.77 -9.43
C ALA A 265 -34.06 57.04 -10.39
N LEU A 266 -34.88 56.02 -10.69
CA LEU A 266 -36.08 56.17 -11.51
C LEU A 266 -37.11 57.09 -10.86
N SER A 267 -37.35 56.96 -9.55
CA SER A 267 -38.28 57.83 -8.82
C SER A 267 -37.86 59.30 -8.83
N ARG A 268 -36.54 59.58 -8.79
CA ARG A 268 -36.00 60.94 -8.91
C ARG A 268 -36.23 61.51 -10.31
N LEU A 269 -36.03 60.68 -11.35
CA LEU A 269 -36.28 61.08 -12.74
C LEU A 269 -37.76 61.37 -13.01
N GLU A 270 -38.69 60.61 -12.45
CA GLU A 270 -40.13 60.91 -12.55
C GLU A 270 -40.48 62.24 -11.88
N LYS A 271 -39.95 62.50 -10.67
CA LYS A 271 -40.15 63.78 -9.97
C LYS A 271 -39.61 65.00 -10.73
N ASP A 272 -38.51 64.84 -11.45
CA ASP A 272 -37.95 65.92 -12.28
C ASP A 272 -38.71 66.09 -13.61
N ARG A 273 -39.44 65.08 -14.08
CA ARG A 273 -40.28 65.17 -15.28
C ARG A 273 -41.62 65.86 -15.04
N ASP A 274 -42.16 65.79 -13.82
CA ASP A 274 -43.44 66.40 -13.43
C ASP A 274 -43.30 67.85 -12.91
N LYS A 275 -42.09 68.42 -12.94
CA LYS A 275 -41.80 69.84 -12.65
C LYS A 275 -41.55 70.63 -13.93
#